data_AF-C5MG89-F1
#
_entry.id   AF-C5MG89-F1
#
_cell.length_a   1.000
_cell.length_b   1.000
_cell.length_c   1.000
_cell.angle_alpha   90.00
_cell.angle_beta   90.00
_cell.angle_gamma   90.00
#
_symmetry.space_group_name_H-M   'P 1'
#
loop_
_entity.id
_entity.type
_entity.pdbx_description
1 polymer ?
#
loop_
_entity_poly.entity_id
_entity_poly.type
_entity_poly.pdbx_seq_one_letter_code
_entity_poly.pdbx_strand_id
1 'polypeptide(L)'
;MISSNITGEGKTNCWKLCNVNPHSTYALYFEKQDSLNTMTTIQFLFHYQHPSGEMRLRVTTIAVNIIADSDQINLELGFDQEAAIVLVARDSINKLQPGHTKVTKDSIIVKQLDQTLIDFCTRYAVYTSGILESFRLAQTYSLFPQFIYHLRRSPFINVFNSSPDETSYVRHIFMHEDTSNSLLMIQPTLLSYDINTWGSVVDEATGATLDEPEPVLLDSLSLGSSKILLLDTFFQILIYHGAQVAEWRKAGYHEQAEYEYFKDFLESPKKEAMLLLMDRFPLPRFIDCDEGGSQARFLMAKLNPSTSYATNVNHFYGTGDRNDVFTDDVSLQSYMDHIQRVVTSKK
;
A
#
# COMPACT_ATOMS: atom_id res chain seq x y z
N MET A 1 -32.94 11.08 1.10
CA MET A 1 -32.44 12.32 1.73
C MET A 1 -30.98 12.51 1.34
N ILE A 2 -30.52 13.76 1.26
CA ILE A 2 -29.11 14.10 0.98
C ILE A 2 -28.51 14.65 2.28
N SER A 3 -27.32 14.19 2.66
CA SER A 3 -26.65 14.62 3.90
C SER A 3 -26.30 16.12 3.87
N SER A 4 -26.31 16.77 5.03
CA SER A 4 -25.79 18.13 5.23
C SER A 4 -24.26 18.17 5.30
N ASN A 5 -23.63 17.07 5.69
CA ASN A 5 -22.18 16.92 5.75
C ASN A 5 -21.66 16.52 4.36
N ILE A 6 -20.81 17.35 3.79
CA ILE A 6 -20.37 17.22 2.38
C ILE A 6 -18.97 16.64 2.34
N THR A 7 -18.85 15.49 1.67
CA THR A 7 -17.57 14.86 1.31
C THR A 7 -17.49 14.73 -0.21
N GLY A 8 -16.37 15.13 -0.81
CA GLY A 8 -16.18 15.06 -2.27
C GLY A 8 -17.22 15.86 -3.06
N GLU A 9 -17.64 15.28 -4.19
CA GLU A 9 -18.73 15.75 -5.07
C GLU A 9 -20.11 15.51 -4.43
N GLY A 10 -20.39 16.16 -3.29
CA GLY A 10 -21.63 15.95 -2.52
C GLY A 10 -22.82 16.81 -2.97
N LYS A 11 -23.79 17.02 -2.06
CA LYS A 11 -25.08 17.73 -2.31
C LYS A 11 -25.99 17.06 -3.35
N THR A 12 -25.72 15.82 -3.72
CA THR A 12 -26.50 15.02 -4.66
C THR A 12 -26.47 13.55 -4.25
N ASN A 13 -27.37 12.76 -4.82
CA ASN A 13 -27.34 11.30 -4.82
C ASN A 13 -27.28 10.72 -6.24
N CYS A 14 -26.98 11.57 -7.22
CA CYS A 14 -26.90 11.23 -8.64
C CYS A 14 -25.71 11.95 -9.26
N TRP A 15 -24.88 11.18 -9.98
CA TRP A 15 -23.69 11.66 -10.66
C TRP A 15 -23.73 11.24 -12.13
N LYS A 16 -23.20 12.08 -13.00
CA LYS A 16 -23.01 11.77 -14.41
C LYS A 16 -21.56 11.38 -14.63
N LEU A 17 -21.35 10.17 -15.14
CA LEU A 17 -20.04 9.67 -15.51
C LEU A 17 -19.96 9.64 -17.04
N CYS A 18 -19.11 10.48 -17.62
CA CYS A 18 -19.02 10.63 -19.08
C CYS A 18 -18.28 9.45 -19.73
N ASN A 19 -17.28 8.89 -19.05
CA ASN A 19 -16.52 7.72 -19.47
C ASN A 19 -16.33 6.82 -18.26
N VAL A 20 -16.60 5.53 -18.44
CA VAL A 20 -16.47 4.49 -17.41
C VAL A 20 -15.95 3.23 -18.09
N ASN A 21 -15.02 2.54 -17.45
CA ASN A 21 -14.56 1.22 -17.87
C ASN A 21 -14.78 0.22 -16.72
N PRO A 22 -14.58 -1.10 -16.95
CA PRO A 22 -14.79 -2.11 -15.91
C PRO A 22 -13.91 -1.95 -14.65
N HIS A 23 -12.79 -1.23 -14.73
CA HIS A 23 -11.88 -0.96 -13.60
C HIS A 23 -12.23 0.33 -12.85
N SER A 24 -13.12 1.17 -13.38
CA SER A 24 -13.52 2.42 -12.75
C SER A 24 -14.25 2.19 -11.43
N THR A 25 -13.63 2.59 -10.33
CA THR A 25 -14.15 2.41 -8.96
C THR A 25 -14.41 3.75 -8.29
N TYR A 26 -15.60 3.91 -7.69
CA TYR A 26 -16.04 5.16 -7.05
C TYR A 26 -16.23 4.98 -5.54
N ALA A 27 -15.76 5.96 -4.76
CA ALA A 27 -15.97 5.99 -3.32
C ALA A 27 -17.27 6.74 -3.00
N LEU A 28 -18.15 6.11 -2.23
CA LEU A 28 -19.41 6.69 -1.78
C LEU A 28 -19.42 6.73 -0.27
N TYR A 29 -19.56 7.93 0.29
CA TYR A 29 -19.57 8.17 1.72
C TYR A 29 -21.01 8.32 2.20
N PHE A 30 -21.38 7.56 3.22
CA PHE A 30 -22.71 7.59 3.81
C PHE A 30 -22.64 8.12 5.23
N GLU A 31 -23.67 8.87 5.61
CA GLU A 31 -23.86 9.31 7.00
C GLU A 31 -24.95 8.46 7.62
N LYS A 32 -24.62 7.78 8.72
CA LYS A 32 -25.60 7.03 9.52
C LYS A 32 -26.52 8.04 10.21
N GLN A 33 -27.83 7.89 9.98
CA GLN A 33 -28.86 8.58 10.75
C GLN A 33 -29.41 7.64 11.82
N ASP A 34 -29.87 8.21 12.93
CA ASP A 34 -30.56 7.44 13.97
C ASP A 34 -31.81 6.77 13.37
N SER A 35 -31.84 5.44 13.46
CA SER A 35 -32.94 4.62 12.97
C SER A 35 -33.26 3.53 13.97
N LEU A 36 -34.54 3.26 14.16
CA LEU A 36 -35.02 2.11 14.93
C LEU A 36 -34.94 0.81 14.13
N ASN A 37 -34.66 0.89 12.82
CA ASN A 37 -34.51 -0.28 11.98
C ASN A 37 -33.18 -0.97 12.27
N THR A 38 -33.18 -2.29 12.28
CA THR A 38 -31.97 -3.11 12.46
C THR A 38 -31.24 -3.36 11.14
N MET A 39 -31.86 -3.01 10.01
CA MET A 39 -31.35 -3.23 8.67
C MET A 39 -31.84 -2.14 7.73
N THR A 40 -31.02 -1.81 6.75
CA THR A 40 -31.36 -0.94 5.62
C THR A 40 -30.83 -1.54 4.33
N THR A 41 -31.20 -0.94 3.20
CA THR A 41 -30.69 -1.34 1.89
C THR A 41 -30.13 -0.14 1.16
N ILE A 42 -29.03 -0.35 0.45
CA ILE A 42 -28.47 0.64 -0.48
C ILE A 42 -28.62 0.07 -1.89
N GLN A 43 -29.22 0.83 -2.79
CA GLN A 43 -29.39 0.44 -4.18
C GLN A 43 -28.65 1.42 -5.09
N PHE A 44 -27.80 0.87 -5.95
CA PHE A 44 -27.08 1.59 -6.99
C PHE A 44 -27.75 1.33 -8.34
N LEU A 45 -28.09 2.40 -9.04
CA LEU A 45 -28.70 2.38 -10.36
C LEU A 45 -27.74 3.03 -11.36
N PHE A 46 -27.08 2.24 -12.18
CA PHE A 46 -26.12 2.72 -13.17
C PHE A 46 -26.67 2.56 -14.59
N HIS A 47 -27.13 3.68 -15.15
CA HIS A 47 -27.59 3.77 -16.53
C HIS A 47 -26.39 4.14 -17.42
N TYR A 48 -26.13 3.35 -18.45
CA TYR A 48 -25.00 3.59 -19.34
C TYR A 48 -25.27 3.12 -20.78
N GLN A 49 -24.54 3.69 -21.73
CA GLN A 49 -24.49 3.22 -23.10
C GLN A 49 -23.37 2.18 -23.20
N HIS A 50 -23.71 0.94 -23.55
CA HIS A 50 -22.73 -0.11 -23.80
C HIS A 50 -22.02 0.14 -25.13
N PRO A 51 -20.75 -0.30 -25.33
CA PRO A 51 -20.04 -0.15 -26.60
C PRO A 51 -20.76 -0.75 -27.82
N SER A 52 -21.71 -1.66 -27.63
CA SER A 52 -22.59 -2.16 -28.70
C SER A 52 -23.65 -1.15 -29.17
N GLY A 53 -23.78 0.00 -28.50
CA GLY A 53 -24.79 1.02 -28.75
C GLY A 53 -26.06 0.88 -27.90
N GLU A 54 -26.24 -0.24 -27.19
CA GLU A 54 -27.40 -0.49 -26.34
C GLU A 54 -27.39 0.38 -25.06
N MET A 55 -28.55 0.89 -24.69
CA MET A 55 -28.76 1.49 -23.37
C MET A 55 -29.01 0.38 -22.35
N ARG A 56 -28.17 0.31 -21.32
CA ARG A 56 -28.25 -0.71 -20.25
C ARG A 56 -28.42 -0.05 -18.89
N LEU A 57 -29.07 -0.79 -17.98
CA LEU A 57 -29.18 -0.45 -16.57
C LEU A 57 -28.56 -1.59 -15.75
N ARG A 58 -27.51 -1.28 -14.99
CA ARG A 58 -26.96 -2.17 -13.97
C ARG A 58 -27.55 -1.77 -12.62
N VAL A 59 -28.16 -2.74 -11.93
CA VAL A 59 -28.73 -2.55 -10.60
C VAL A 59 -27.96 -3.42 -9.61
N THR A 60 -27.45 -2.80 -8.54
CA THR A 60 -26.82 -3.51 -7.43
C THR A 60 -27.53 -3.11 -6.16
N THR A 61 -28.12 -4.06 -5.44
CA THR A 61 -28.76 -3.82 -4.14
C THR A 61 -28.01 -4.57 -3.06
N ILE A 62 -27.55 -3.84 -2.04
CA ILE A 62 -26.89 -4.40 -0.88
C ILE A 62 -27.73 -4.20 0.37
N ALA A 63 -27.74 -5.23 1.19
CA ALA A 63 -28.33 -5.26 2.52
C ALA A 63 -27.28 -4.79 3.54
N VAL A 64 -27.62 -3.86 4.42
CA VAL A 64 -26.71 -3.30 5.42
C VAL A 64 -27.35 -3.40 6.79
N ASN A 65 -26.69 -4.07 7.73
CA ASN A 65 -27.13 -4.14 9.11
C ASN A 65 -26.84 -2.80 9.81
N ILE A 66 -27.79 -2.32 10.61
CA ILE A 66 -27.61 -1.13 11.44
C ILE A 66 -27.19 -1.60 12.82
N ILE A 67 -25.90 -1.42 13.13
CA ILE A 67 -25.30 -1.82 14.41
C ILE A 67 -25.31 -0.61 15.34
N ALA A 68 -25.69 -0.82 16.60
CA ALA A 68 -25.64 0.22 17.64
C ALA A 68 -24.19 0.58 17.98
N ASP A 69 -23.92 1.86 18.24
CA ASP A 69 -22.54 2.34 18.50
C ASP A 69 -21.91 1.75 19.76
N SER A 70 -22.75 1.23 20.68
CA SER A 70 -22.34 0.52 21.90
C SER A 70 -21.91 -0.93 21.65
N ASP A 71 -22.26 -1.50 20.50
CA ASP A 71 -21.97 -2.91 20.17
C ASP A 71 -20.61 -3.03 19.49
N GLN A 72 -19.55 -2.94 20.30
CA GLN A 72 -18.18 -2.99 19.80
C GLN A 72 -17.83 -4.29 19.08
N ILE A 73 -18.44 -5.41 19.49
CA ILE A 73 -18.16 -6.73 18.93
C ILE A 73 -18.61 -6.80 17.47
N ASN A 74 -19.87 -6.43 17.19
CA ASN A 74 -20.37 -6.48 15.82
C ASN A 74 -19.77 -5.35 14.95
N LEU A 75 -19.41 -4.21 15.53
CA LEU A 75 -18.67 -3.17 14.83
C LEU A 75 -17.28 -3.64 14.40
N GLU A 76 -16.58 -4.38 15.25
CA GLU A 76 -15.28 -4.98 14.91
C GLU A 76 -15.40 -5.97 13.77
N LEU A 77 -16.36 -6.90 13.83
CA LEU A 77 -16.59 -7.88 12.78
C LEU A 77 -16.94 -7.27 11.42
N GLY A 78 -17.57 -6.09 11.41
CA GLY A 78 -17.94 -5.37 10.19
C GLY A 78 -16.85 -4.46 9.63
N PHE A 79 -15.70 -4.33 10.29
CA PHE A 79 -14.64 -3.42 9.86
C PHE A 79 -13.73 -4.08 8.82
N ASP A 80 -13.65 -3.44 7.66
CA ASP A 80 -12.71 -3.79 6.61
C ASP A 80 -11.58 -2.75 6.58
N GLN A 81 -10.42 -3.10 7.12
CA GLN A 81 -9.27 -2.19 7.21
C GLN A 81 -8.69 -1.82 5.83
N GLU A 82 -8.82 -2.69 4.84
CA GLU A 82 -8.34 -2.50 3.48
C GLU A 82 -9.20 -1.48 2.74
N ALA A 83 -10.52 -1.69 2.74
CA ALA A 83 -11.46 -0.72 2.18
C ALA A 83 -11.40 0.62 2.93
N ALA A 84 -11.26 0.59 4.27
CA ALA A 84 -11.18 1.79 5.10
C ALA A 84 -9.98 2.67 4.73
N ILE A 85 -8.78 2.10 4.56
CA ILE A 85 -7.63 2.92 4.19
C ILE A 85 -7.80 3.54 2.79
N VAL A 86 -8.33 2.79 1.83
CA VAL A 86 -8.53 3.32 0.46
C VAL A 86 -9.53 4.48 0.48
N LEU A 87 -10.60 4.39 1.26
CA LEU A 87 -11.54 5.51 1.46
C LEU A 87 -10.87 6.70 2.15
N VAL A 88 -10.12 6.49 3.23
CA VAL A 88 -9.37 7.56 3.92
C VAL A 88 -8.38 8.25 2.97
N ALA A 89 -7.69 7.48 2.14
CA ALA A 89 -6.76 7.99 1.13
C ALA A 89 -7.48 8.84 0.07
N ARG A 90 -8.61 8.36 -0.47
CA ARG A 90 -9.40 9.09 -1.48
C ARG A 90 -9.94 10.41 -0.93
N ASP A 91 -10.45 10.43 0.30
CA ASP A 91 -10.87 11.67 0.96
C ASP A 91 -9.69 12.64 1.18
N SER A 92 -8.54 12.12 1.61
CA SER A 92 -7.31 12.91 1.82
C SER A 92 -6.80 13.54 0.53
N ILE A 93 -6.79 12.78 -0.58
CA ILE A 93 -6.41 13.27 -1.92
C ILE A 93 -7.42 14.31 -2.41
N ASN A 94 -8.72 14.08 -2.20
CA ASN A 94 -9.75 15.04 -2.59
C ASN A 94 -9.59 16.39 -1.88
N LYS A 95 -9.24 16.38 -0.58
CA LYS A 95 -8.93 17.60 0.20
C LYS A 95 -7.69 18.36 -0.30
N LEU A 96 -6.80 17.70 -1.04
CA LEU A 96 -5.61 18.31 -1.64
C LEU A 96 -5.88 18.89 -3.04
N GLN A 97 -7.09 18.70 -3.61
CA GLN A 97 -7.39 19.22 -4.94
C GLN A 97 -7.50 20.76 -4.95
N PRO A 98 -7.01 21.44 -6.01
CA PRO A 98 -7.16 22.88 -6.17
C PRO A 98 -8.65 23.27 -6.22
N GLY A 99 -9.10 24.08 -5.26
CA GLY A 99 -10.50 24.57 -5.20
C GLY A 99 -11.24 24.21 -3.91
N HIS A 100 -10.83 23.16 -3.20
CA HIS A 100 -11.35 22.82 -1.88
C HIS A 100 -10.61 23.62 -0.79
N THR A 101 -11.07 24.86 -0.52
CA THR A 101 -10.70 25.76 0.61
C THR A 101 -9.20 25.95 0.95
N LYS A 102 -8.70 27.20 0.89
CA LYS A 102 -7.40 27.70 1.41
C LYS A 102 -6.25 26.67 1.39
N VAL A 103 -5.52 26.56 0.27
CA VAL A 103 -4.20 25.88 0.11
C VAL A 103 -3.90 24.92 1.26
N THR A 104 -4.62 23.80 1.31
CA THR A 104 -4.36 22.78 2.31
C THR A 104 -2.99 22.22 2.01
N LYS A 105 -2.01 22.57 2.85
CA LYS A 105 -0.64 22.05 2.71
C LYS A 105 -0.63 20.57 3.03
N ASP A 106 0.22 19.80 2.36
CA ASP A 106 0.42 18.37 2.61
C ASP A 106 0.64 18.07 4.11
N SER A 107 1.36 18.94 4.82
CA SER A 107 1.60 18.82 6.26
C SER A 107 0.33 18.87 7.14
N ILE A 108 -0.74 19.53 6.67
CA ILE A 108 -2.03 19.54 7.37
C ILE A 108 -2.72 18.19 7.19
N ILE A 109 -2.69 17.63 5.99
CA ILE A 109 -3.29 16.31 5.72
C ILE A 109 -2.55 15.21 6.47
N VAL A 110 -1.22 15.25 6.50
CA VAL A 110 -0.42 14.32 7.31
C VAL A 110 -0.84 14.37 8.79
N LYS A 111 -1.02 15.58 9.37
CA LYS A 111 -1.52 15.71 10.74
C LYS A 111 -2.94 15.19 10.93
N GLN A 112 -3.81 15.36 9.93
CA GLN A 112 -5.18 14.82 9.97
C GLN A 112 -5.17 13.28 9.93
N LEU A 113 -4.31 12.67 9.11
CA LEU A 113 -4.12 11.23 9.05
C LEU A 113 -3.61 10.70 10.40
N ASP A 114 -2.57 11.33 10.96
CA ASP A 114 -2.01 10.98 12.27
C ASP A 114 -3.08 11.09 13.37
N GLN A 115 -3.87 12.17 13.37
CA GLN A 115 -4.97 12.36 14.32
C GLN A 115 -6.07 11.31 14.15
N THR A 116 -6.44 10.98 12.91
CA THR A 116 -7.43 9.93 12.61
C THR A 116 -6.98 8.60 13.17
N LEU A 117 -5.70 8.24 12.99
CA LEU A 117 -5.13 7.03 13.55
C LEU A 117 -5.12 7.04 15.08
N ILE A 118 -4.73 8.15 15.70
CA ILE A 118 -4.75 8.31 17.16
C ILE A 118 -6.16 8.10 17.70
N ASP A 119 -7.18 8.72 17.10
CA ASP A 119 -8.56 8.62 17.57
C ASP A 119 -9.13 7.21 17.33
N PHE A 120 -8.77 6.58 16.21
CA PHE A 120 -9.07 5.18 15.93
C PHE A 120 -8.48 4.24 17.00
N CYS A 121 -7.18 4.34 17.27
CA CYS A 121 -6.52 3.53 18.29
C CYS A 121 -7.04 3.84 19.70
N THR A 122 -7.36 5.10 20.01
CA THR A 122 -7.97 5.48 21.30
C THR A 122 -9.30 4.77 21.51
N ARG A 123 -10.09 4.58 20.44
CA ARG A 123 -11.41 3.97 20.50
C ARG A 123 -11.38 2.44 20.49
N TYR A 124 -10.48 1.84 19.71
CA TYR A 124 -10.54 0.41 19.39
C TYR A 124 -9.36 -0.43 19.91
N ALA A 125 -8.30 0.20 20.43
CA ALA A 125 -7.22 -0.55 21.07
C ALA A 125 -7.55 -0.90 22.53
N VAL A 126 -6.99 -2.00 23.01
CA VAL A 126 -7.00 -2.37 24.43
C VAL A 126 -5.68 -1.96 25.04
N TYR A 127 -5.72 -1.15 26.10
CA TYR A 127 -4.53 -0.70 26.82
C TYR A 127 -4.86 -0.27 28.24
N THR A 128 -3.84 -0.22 29.09
CA THR A 128 -3.87 0.38 30.42
C THR A 128 -3.21 1.75 30.35
N SER A 129 -3.90 2.77 30.86
CA SER A 129 -3.37 4.15 30.88
C SER A 129 -2.01 4.21 31.58
N GLY A 130 -1.04 4.86 30.93
CA GLY A 130 0.34 4.98 31.40
C GLY A 130 1.25 3.77 31.17
N ILE A 131 0.73 2.63 30.68
CA ILE A 131 1.54 1.41 30.41
C ILE A 131 1.62 1.15 28.90
N LEU A 132 2.74 1.53 28.28
CA LEU A 132 2.95 1.38 26.83
C LEU A 132 2.82 -0.06 26.35
N GLU A 133 3.45 -1.00 27.04
CA GLU A 133 3.51 -2.42 26.67
C GLU A 133 2.16 -3.13 26.67
N SER A 134 1.13 -2.52 27.29
CA SER A 134 -0.22 -3.06 27.34
C SER A 134 -1.02 -2.85 26.05
N PHE A 135 -0.54 -1.99 25.14
CA PHE A 135 -1.25 -1.64 23.92
C PHE A 135 -1.41 -2.85 22.99
N ARG A 136 -2.66 -3.19 22.65
CA ARG A 136 -2.99 -4.26 21.70
C ARG A 136 -4.12 -3.81 20.77
N LEU A 137 -4.01 -4.18 19.50
CA LEU A 137 -5.07 -4.07 18.50
C LEU A 137 -5.49 -5.48 18.08
N ALA A 138 -6.80 -5.66 17.82
CA ALA A 138 -7.31 -6.88 17.22
C ALA A 138 -6.78 -7.07 15.79
N GLN A 139 -6.78 -8.31 15.30
CA GLN A 139 -6.26 -8.62 13.96
C GLN A 139 -7.02 -7.90 12.84
N THR A 140 -8.31 -7.64 13.05
CA THR A 140 -9.16 -6.87 12.11
C THR A 140 -8.68 -5.42 11.92
N TYR A 141 -7.92 -4.90 12.88
CA TYR A 141 -7.43 -3.52 12.91
C TYR A 141 -5.91 -3.40 12.74
N SER A 142 -5.18 -4.51 12.79
CA SER A 142 -3.73 -4.49 13.03
C SER A 142 -2.91 -3.90 11.88
N LEU A 143 -3.40 -3.97 10.64
CA LEU A 143 -2.72 -3.42 9.46
C LEU A 143 -3.06 -1.95 9.23
N PHE A 144 -4.19 -1.45 9.75
CA PHE A 144 -4.62 -0.07 9.55
C PHE A 144 -3.55 0.98 9.93
N PRO A 145 -2.84 0.88 11.08
CA PRO A 145 -1.74 1.78 11.41
C PRO A 145 -0.58 1.74 10.40
N GLN A 146 -0.23 0.53 9.92
CA GLN A 146 0.82 0.36 8.91
C GLN A 146 0.42 1.01 7.59
N PHE A 147 -0.84 0.84 7.16
CA PHE A 147 -1.34 1.48 5.96
C PHE A 147 -1.34 3.02 6.07
N ILE A 148 -1.73 3.59 7.20
CA ILE A 148 -1.65 5.05 7.44
C ILE A 148 -0.19 5.52 7.36
N TYR A 149 0.75 4.76 7.93
CA TYR A 149 2.17 5.06 7.85
C TYR A 149 2.69 5.11 6.42
N HIS A 150 2.29 4.17 5.56
CA HIS A 150 2.69 4.19 4.15
C HIS A 150 1.96 5.29 3.36
N LEU A 151 0.68 5.52 3.62
CA LEU A 151 -0.12 6.56 2.95
C LEU A 151 0.46 7.96 3.19
N ARG A 152 0.80 8.33 4.43
CA ARG A 152 1.28 9.69 4.76
C ARG A 152 2.61 10.06 4.09
N ARG A 153 3.43 9.07 3.74
CA ARG A 153 4.72 9.24 3.01
C ARG A 153 4.61 8.99 1.51
N SER A 154 3.46 8.51 1.05
CA SER A 154 3.23 8.22 -0.36
C SER A 154 3.27 9.49 -1.22
N PRO A 155 3.57 9.38 -2.52
CA PRO A 155 3.51 10.51 -3.45
C PRO A 155 2.10 11.09 -3.63
N PHE A 156 1.06 10.42 -3.11
CA PHE A 156 -0.29 10.95 -3.11
C PHE A 156 -0.45 12.12 -2.15
N ILE A 157 0.26 12.07 -1.00
CA ILE A 157 0.16 13.06 0.08
C ILE A 157 1.41 13.92 0.15
N ASN A 158 2.60 13.32 0.18
CA ASN A 158 3.87 14.05 0.23
C ASN A 158 4.44 14.21 -1.18
N VAL A 159 4.28 15.40 -1.76
CA VAL A 159 4.64 15.66 -3.17
C VAL A 159 6.07 16.19 -3.35
N PHE A 160 6.90 16.14 -2.29
CA PHE A 160 8.30 16.53 -2.39
C PHE A 160 9.02 15.67 -3.44
N ASN A 161 9.90 16.28 -4.22
CA ASN A 161 10.64 15.63 -5.31
C ASN A 161 9.74 15.01 -6.42
N SER A 162 8.51 15.51 -6.57
CA SER A 162 7.61 15.19 -7.68
C SER A 162 7.16 16.47 -8.38
N SER A 163 7.02 16.43 -9.70
CA SER A 163 6.39 17.53 -10.44
C SER A 163 4.88 17.59 -10.18
N PRO A 164 4.23 18.75 -10.38
CA PRO A 164 2.77 18.86 -10.31
C PRO A 164 2.04 17.88 -11.25
N ASP A 165 2.62 17.62 -12.43
CA ASP A 165 2.05 16.72 -13.44
C ASP A 165 2.17 15.26 -13.00
N GLU A 166 3.32 14.84 -12.47
CA GLU A 166 3.48 13.49 -11.88
C GLU A 166 2.53 13.27 -10.70
N THR A 167 2.39 14.28 -9.84
CA THR A 167 1.45 14.25 -8.71
C THR A 167 0.01 14.09 -9.19
N SER A 168 -0.37 14.84 -10.21
CA SER A 168 -1.71 14.77 -10.80
C SER A 168 -1.96 13.42 -11.45
N TYR A 169 -0.96 12.86 -12.14
CA TYR A 169 -1.02 11.54 -12.74
C TYR A 169 -1.25 10.44 -11.70
N VAL A 170 -0.42 10.36 -10.64
CA VAL A 170 -0.56 9.30 -9.64
C VAL A 170 -1.89 9.41 -8.87
N ARG A 171 -2.33 10.64 -8.55
CA ARG A 171 -3.64 10.87 -7.91
C ARG A 171 -4.79 10.50 -8.84
N HIS A 172 -4.70 10.81 -10.13
CA HIS A 172 -5.73 10.46 -11.11
C HIS A 172 -5.95 8.95 -11.18
N ILE A 173 -4.86 8.19 -11.29
CA ILE A 173 -4.91 6.73 -11.34
C ILE A 173 -5.43 6.15 -10.02
N PHE A 174 -4.95 6.63 -8.87
CA PHE A 174 -5.44 6.17 -7.57
C PHE A 174 -6.94 6.41 -7.36
N MET A 175 -7.48 7.52 -7.85
CA MET A 175 -8.92 7.82 -7.77
C MET A 175 -9.77 6.98 -8.74
N HIS A 176 -9.15 6.25 -9.67
CA HIS A 176 -9.81 5.37 -10.63
C HIS A 176 -9.81 3.90 -10.19
N GLU A 177 -8.71 3.42 -9.62
CA GLU A 177 -8.46 1.99 -9.33
C GLU A 177 -9.28 1.39 -8.19
N ASP A 178 -9.43 0.07 -8.19
CA ASP A 178 -10.14 -0.68 -7.14
C ASP A 178 -9.37 -0.75 -5.81
N THR A 179 -9.95 -1.44 -4.81
CA THR A 179 -9.33 -1.58 -3.49
C THR A 179 -7.97 -2.27 -3.57
N SER A 180 -7.86 -3.38 -4.32
CA SER A 180 -6.64 -4.18 -4.40
C SER A 180 -5.47 -3.38 -5.00
N ASN A 181 -5.70 -2.75 -6.14
CA ASN A 181 -4.70 -1.90 -6.80
C ASN A 181 -4.37 -0.65 -5.97
N SER A 182 -5.36 -0.08 -5.28
CA SER A 182 -5.14 1.05 -4.36
C SER A 182 -4.27 0.67 -3.16
N LEU A 183 -4.45 -0.53 -2.60
CA LEU A 183 -3.60 -1.02 -1.51
C LEU A 183 -2.15 -1.21 -1.99
N LEU A 184 -1.95 -1.84 -3.15
CA LEU A 184 -0.64 -2.00 -3.78
C LEU A 184 0.06 -0.65 -3.99
N MET A 185 -0.71 0.36 -4.39
CA MET A 185 -0.23 1.74 -4.55
C MET A 185 0.19 2.39 -3.23
N ILE A 186 -0.52 2.14 -2.12
CA ILE A 186 -0.21 2.66 -0.79
C ILE A 186 1.00 1.93 -0.22
N GLN A 187 0.95 0.61 -0.18
CA GLN A 187 1.96 -0.28 0.34
C GLN A 187 2.41 -1.25 -0.78
N PRO A 188 3.51 -0.90 -1.48
CA PRO A 188 4.10 -1.76 -2.50
C PRO A 188 4.43 -3.16 -1.98
N THR A 189 4.32 -4.16 -2.86
CA THR A 189 4.73 -5.53 -2.55
C THR A 189 6.19 -5.75 -2.90
N LEU A 190 6.86 -6.60 -2.12
CA LEU A 190 8.25 -6.96 -2.33
C LEU A 190 8.36 -8.48 -2.24
N LEU A 191 8.77 -9.10 -3.34
CA LEU A 191 9.02 -10.53 -3.44
C LEU A 191 10.51 -10.79 -3.44
N SER A 192 10.96 -11.78 -2.68
CA SER A 192 12.36 -12.17 -2.58
C SER A 192 12.60 -13.55 -3.19
N TYR A 193 13.63 -13.62 -4.01
CA TYR A 193 14.18 -14.83 -4.58
C TYR A 193 15.59 -14.97 -4.04
N ASP A 194 15.92 -16.03 -3.31
CA ASP A 194 17.26 -16.26 -2.75
C ASP A 194 17.91 -17.47 -3.41
N ILE A 195 19.09 -17.27 -3.99
CA ILE A 195 19.82 -18.36 -4.68
C ILE A 195 20.23 -19.48 -3.72
N ASN A 196 20.31 -19.21 -2.41
CA ASN A 196 20.66 -20.22 -1.42
C ASN A 196 19.51 -21.19 -1.13
N THR A 197 18.27 -20.77 -1.33
CA THR A 197 17.07 -21.59 -1.13
C THR A 197 16.43 -22.04 -2.44
N TRP A 198 16.81 -21.42 -3.56
CA TRP A 198 16.34 -21.76 -4.90
C TRP A 198 16.58 -23.23 -5.27
N GLY A 199 15.54 -23.94 -5.72
CA GLY A 199 15.59 -25.35 -6.08
C GLY A 199 15.79 -26.32 -4.90
N SER A 200 15.84 -25.83 -3.66
CA SER A 200 16.13 -26.66 -2.47
C SER A 200 14.87 -27.14 -1.74
N VAL A 201 13.75 -26.44 -1.91
CA VAL A 201 12.47 -26.79 -1.29
C VAL A 201 11.73 -27.74 -2.22
N VAL A 202 11.41 -28.94 -1.73
CA VAL A 202 10.66 -29.95 -2.48
C VAL A 202 9.34 -30.18 -1.76
N ASP A 203 8.24 -30.12 -2.49
CA ASP A 203 6.94 -30.52 -1.97
C ASP A 203 6.97 -32.03 -1.67
N GLU A 204 6.85 -32.39 -0.39
CA GLU A 204 6.87 -33.79 0.05
C GLU A 204 5.71 -34.62 -0.54
N ALA A 205 4.61 -33.98 -0.94
CA ALA A 205 3.43 -34.64 -1.49
C ALA A 205 3.51 -34.84 -3.02
N THR A 206 4.09 -33.90 -3.76
CA THR A 206 4.16 -33.94 -5.23
C THR A 206 5.55 -34.25 -5.78
N GLY A 207 6.59 -34.15 -4.96
CA GLY A 207 7.99 -34.31 -5.36
C GLY A 207 8.51 -33.19 -6.27
N ALA A 208 7.75 -32.11 -6.46
CA ALA A 208 8.13 -30.96 -7.28
C ALA A 208 8.97 -29.96 -6.48
N THR A 209 9.93 -29.31 -7.13
CA THR A 209 10.65 -28.17 -6.53
C THR A 209 9.70 -26.98 -6.42
N LEU A 210 9.63 -26.39 -5.22
CA LEU A 210 8.87 -25.18 -4.93
C LEU A 210 9.81 -23.98 -5.10
N ASP A 211 9.87 -23.48 -6.33
CA ASP A 211 10.63 -22.29 -6.71
C ASP A 211 9.76 -21.03 -6.64
N GLU A 212 9.02 -20.89 -5.53
CA GLU A 212 8.13 -19.76 -5.30
C GLU A 212 8.86 -18.63 -4.54
N PRO A 213 8.67 -17.36 -4.94
CA PRO A 213 9.23 -16.24 -4.21
C PRO A 213 8.57 -16.05 -2.84
N GLU A 214 9.36 -15.62 -1.86
CA GLU A 214 8.86 -15.31 -0.53
C GLU A 214 8.41 -13.83 -0.46
N PRO A 215 7.19 -13.53 0.01
CA PRO A 215 6.79 -12.17 0.35
C PRO A 215 7.61 -11.67 1.54
N VAL A 216 8.32 -10.56 1.34
CA VAL A 216 9.16 -9.95 2.37
C VAL A 216 8.67 -8.56 2.73
N LEU A 217 9.04 -8.09 3.92
CA LEU A 217 8.69 -6.74 4.37
C LEU A 217 9.38 -5.70 3.48
N LEU A 218 8.68 -4.58 3.24
CA LEU A 218 9.22 -3.43 2.52
C LEU A 218 10.20 -2.64 3.42
N ASP A 219 11.32 -3.28 3.74
CA ASP A 219 12.29 -2.86 4.75
C ASP A 219 13.73 -3.06 4.26
N SER A 220 14.67 -2.25 4.77
CA SER A 220 16.11 -2.41 4.46
C SER A 220 16.65 -3.78 4.85
N LEU A 221 16.09 -4.42 5.86
CA LEU A 221 16.48 -5.77 6.31
C LEU A 221 16.19 -6.86 5.26
N SER A 222 15.34 -6.59 4.27
CA SER A 222 15.02 -7.55 3.20
C SER A 222 16.08 -7.58 2.10
N LEU A 223 17.03 -6.62 2.09
CA LEU A 223 18.15 -6.60 1.17
C LEU A 223 19.13 -7.75 1.46
N GLY A 224 19.78 -8.27 0.43
CA GLY A 224 20.78 -9.32 0.57
C GLY A 224 21.57 -9.52 -0.72
N SER A 225 22.85 -9.85 -0.59
CA SER A 225 23.75 -10.03 -1.74
C SER A 225 23.37 -11.21 -2.63
N SER A 226 22.84 -12.28 -2.04
CA SER A 226 22.42 -13.52 -2.69
C SER A 226 21.00 -13.47 -3.27
N LYS A 227 20.30 -12.34 -3.10
CA LYS A 227 18.87 -12.22 -3.39
C LYS A 227 18.60 -11.42 -4.66
N ILE A 228 17.52 -11.78 -5.35
CA ILE A 228 16.83 -10.91 -6.30
C ILE A 228 15.53 -10.46 -5.63
N LEU A 229 15.23 -9.16 -5.73
CA LEU A 229 13.97 -8.60 -5.25
C LEU A 229 13.13 -8.12 -6.42
N LEU A 230 11.85 -8.46 -6.41
CA LEU A 230 10.84 -7.94 -7.33
C LEU A 230 9.92 -7.01 -6.55
N LEU A 231 10.07 -5.71 -6.80
CA LEU A 231 9.24 -4.66 -6.23
C LEU A 231 8.13 -4.29 -7.21
N ASP A 232 6.89 -4.30 -6.71
CA ASP A 232 5.74 -3.80 -7.45
C ASP A 232 5.09 -2.62 -6.69
N THR A 233 5.11 -1.45 -7.31
CA THR A 233 4.54 -0.20 -6.78
C THR A 233 3.26 0.22 -7.49
N PHE A 234 2.64 -0.68 -8.25
CA PHE A 234 1.64 -0.39 -9.28
C PHE A 234 2.22 0.37 -10.49
N PHE A 235 2.83 1.55 -10.28
CA PHE A 235 3.35 2.41 -11.35
C PHE A 235 4.70 1.96 -11.92
N GLN A 236 5.48 1.23 -11.11
CA GLN A 236 6.80 0.73 -11.47
C GLN A 236 6.93 -0.71 -11.01
N ILE A 237 7.47 -1.55 -11.89
CA ILE A 237 7.91 -2.90 -11.58
C ILE A 237 9.43 -2.90 -11.66
N LEU A 238 10.08 -3.21 -10.55
CA LEU A 238 11.54 -3.13 -10.41
C LEU A 238 12.12 -4.47 -9.98
N ILE A 239 13.09 -4.95 -10.75
CA ILE A 239 13.94 -6.09 -10.40
C ILE A 239 15.28 -5.54 -9.88
N TYR A 240 15.64 -5.96 -8.67
CA TYR A 240 16.89 -5.61 -8.01
C TYR A 240 17.74 -6.85 -7.81
N HIS A 241 18.97 -6.83 -8.32
CA HIS A 241 19.94 -7.91 -8.14
C HIS A 241 20.94 -7.55 -7.03
N GLY A 242 21.02 -8.36 -5.99
CA GLY A 242 22.06 -8.23 -4.95
C GLY A 242 23.47 -8.40 -5.51
N ALA A 243 24.48 -7.89 -4.79
CA ALA A 243 25.86 -7.84 -5.26
C ALA A 243 26.40 -9.18 -5.80
N GLN A 244 26.20 -10.28 -5.08
CA GLN A 244 26.69 -11.61 -5.48
C GLN A 244 26.00 -12.09 -6.76
N VAL A 245 24.67 -11.94 -6.84
CA VAL A 245 23.90 -12.29 -8.04
C VAL A 245 24.34 -11.47 -9.24
N ALA A 246 24.56 -10.16 -9.05
CA ALA A 246 25.02 -9.26 -10.10
C ALA A 246 26.43 -9.63 -10.60
N GLU A 247 27.34 -9.99 -9.70
CA GLU A 247 28.68 -10.46 -10.03
C GLU A 247 28.63 -11.78 -10.82
N TRP A 248 27.83 -12.75 -10.37
CA TRP A 248 27.66 -14.03 -11.04
C TRP A 248 27.01 -13.91 -12.42
N ARG A 249 26.04 -12.99 -12.56
CA ARG A 249 25.44 -12.63 -13.85
C ARG A 249 26.49 -12.05 -14.79
N LYS A 250 27.31 -11.10 -14.33
CA LYS A 250 28.40 -10.47 -15.11
C LYS A 250 29.50 -11.45 -15.52
N ALA A 251 29.79 -12.44 -14.67
CA ALA A 251 30.76 -13.50 -14.96
C ALA A 251 30.24 -14.52 -16.00
N GLY A 252 28.97 -14.44 -16.41
CA GLY A 252 28.41 -15.31 -17.43
C GLY A 252 28.09 -16.73 -16.95
N TYR A 253 27.94 -16.98 -15.64
CA TYR A 253 27.64 -18.33 -15.14
C TYR A 253 26.34 -18.90 -15.71
N HIS A 254 25.31 -18.06 -15.85
CA HIS A 254 24.01 -18.42 -16.43
C HIS A 254 24.05 -18.86 -17.91
N GLU A 255 25.17 -18.67 -18.61
CA GLU A 255 25.36 -19.15 -20.00
C GLU A 255 25.97 -20.55 -20.05
N GLN A 256 26.53 -21.04 -18.95
CA GLN A 256 27.18 -22.35 -18.86
C GLN A 256 26.14 -23.42 -18.54
N ALA A 257 26.21 -24.56 -19.24
CA ALA A 257 25.27 -25.67 -19.07
C ALA A 257 25.27 -26.25 -17.63
N GLU A 258 26.38 -26.10 -16.90
CA GLU A 258 26.52 -26.56 -15.52
C GLU A 258 25.70 -25.73 -14.52
N TYR A 259 25.34 -24.49 -14.86
CA TYR A 259 24.61 -23.55 -14.01
C TYR A 259 23.22 -23.21 -14.56
N GLU A 260 22.53 -24.18 -15.16
CA GLU A 260 21.16 -24.00 -15.67
C GLU A 260 20.19 -23.50 -14.59
N TYR A 261 20.33 -23.98 -13.35
CA TYR A 261 19.53 -23.52 -12.21
C TYR A 261 19.68 -22.00 -11.95
N PHE A 262 20.87 -21.43 -12.17
CA PHE A 262 21.12 -20.01 -11.99
C PHE A 262 20.49 -19.19 -13.11
N LYS A 263 20.42 -19.74 -14.32
CA LYS A 263 19.68 -19.13 -15.43
C LYS A 263 18.17 -19.08 -15.11
N ASP A 264 17.61 -20.18 -14.63
CA ASP A 264 16.20 -20.23 -14.24
C ASP A 264 15.88 -19.27 -13.09
N PHE A 265 16.76 -19.17 -12.09
CA PHE A 265 16.69 -18.18 -11.02
C PHE A 265 16.64 -16.73 -11.53
N LEU A 266 17.48 -16.38 -12.52
CA LEU A 266 17.49 -15.02 -13.09
C LEU A 266 16.25 -14.71 -13.94
N GLU A 267 15.64 -15.72 -14.57
CA GLU A 267 14.47 -15.55 -15.44
C GLU A 267 13.15 -15.58 -14.67
N SER A 268 13.09 -16.26 -13.52
CA SER A 268 11.88 -16.34 -12.69
C SER A 268 11.24 -14.98 -12.36
N PRO A 269 11.96 -14.00 -11.77
CA PRO A 269 11.38 -12.68 -11.47
C PRO A 269 10.96 -11.91 -12.73
N LYS A 270 11.57 -12.18 -13.89
CA LYS A 270 11.16 -11.57 -15.17
C LYS A 270 9.84 -12.14 -15.67
N LYS A 271 9.61 -13.45 -15.52
CA LYS A 271 8.34 -14.09 -15.87
C LYS A 271 7.20 -13.51 -15.02
N GLU A 272 7.42 -13.39 -13.71
CA GLU A 272 6.45 -12.80 -12.78
C GLU A 272 6.17 -11.33 -13.14
N ALA A 273 7.23 -10.55 -13.39
CA ALA A 273 7.10 -9.16 -13.83
C ALA A 273 6.30 -9.03 -15.14
N MET A 274 6.50 -9.92 -16.11
CA MET A 274 5.74 -9.90 -17.37
C MET A 274 4.25 -10.14 -17.17
N LEU A 275 3.86 -11.04 -16.27
CA LEU A 275 2.45 -11.29 -15.96
C LEU A 275 1.78 -10.02 -15.41
N LEU A 276 2.46 -9.33 -14.49
CA LEU A 276 1.97 -8.07 -13.91
C LEU A 276 1.88 -6.94 -14.96
N LEU A 277 2.83 -6.89 -15.91
CA LEU A 277 2.82 -5.89 -16.99
C LEU A 277 1.68 -6.10 -17.99
N MET A 278 1.23 -7.33 -18.21
CA MET A 278 0.22 -7.63 -19.23
C MET A 278 -1.20 -7.24 -18.82
N ASP A 279 -1.54 -7.36 -17.54
CA ASP A 279 -2.90 -7.10 -17.04
C ASP A 279 -3.11 -5.63 -16.64
N ARG A 280 -2.04 -4.92 -16.28
CA ARG A 280 -2.16 -3.59 -15.67
C ARG A 280 -2.29 -2.46 -16.68
N PHE A 281 -3.26 -1.58 -16.41
CA PHE A 281 -3.40 -0.30 -17.08
C PHE A 281 -3.27 0.87 -16.08
N PRO A 282 -2.49 1.91 -16.38
CA PRO A 282 -1.55 2.03 -17.49
C PRO A 282 -0.35 1.08 -17.33
N LEU A 283 0.35 0.81 -18.44
CA LEU A 283 1.54 -0.05 -18.44
C LEU A 283 2.60 0.52 -17.48
N PRO A 284 3.01 -0.25 -16.45
CA PRO A 284 4.03 0.18 -15.50
C PRO A 284 5.37 0.39 -16.17
N ARG A 285 6.17 1.29 -15.59
CA ARG A 285 7.58 1.40 -15.97
C ARG A 285 8.35 0.20 -15.44
N PHE A 286 8.97 -0.56 -16.33
CA PHE A 286 9.87 -1.65 -15.96
C PHE A 286 11.30 -1.14 -15.68
N ILE A 287 11.92 -1.61 -14.62
CA ILE A 287 13.28 -1.25 -14.18
C ILE A 287 14.02 -2.53 -13.81
N ASP A 288 15.20 -2.76 -14.38
CA ASP A 288 16.14 -3.83 -14.00
C ASP A 288 17.43 -3.18 -13.54
N CYS A 289 17.87 -3.46 -12.32
CA CYS A 289 19.04 -2.82 -11.73
C CYS A 289 19.82 -3.72 -10.77
N ASP A 290 21.12 -3.42 -10.64
CA ASP A 290 22.00 -4.07 -9.68
C ASP A 290 22.15 -3.23 -8.40
N GLU A 291 22.60 -3.88 -7.34
CA GLU A 291 23.15 -3.23 -6.15
C GLU A 291 24.20 -2.16 -6.51
N GLY A 292 24.05 -0.97 -5.91
CA GLY A 292 24.90 0.19 -6.20
C GLY A 292 24.61 0.89 -7.54
N GLY A 293 23.69 0.38 -8.35
CA GLY A 293 23.24 1.03 -9.58
C GLY A 293 22.38 2.28 -9.31
N SER A 294 22.40 3.26 -10.21
CA SER A 294 21.67 4.52 -10.03
C SER A 294 20.14 4.35 -9.96
N GLN A 295 19.60 3.32 -10.63
CA GLN A 295 18.17 3.02 -10.61
C GLN A 295 17.74 2.28 -9.32
N ALA A 296 18.67 1.69 -8.55
CA ALA A 296 18.34 1.03 -7.28
C ALA A 296 17.74 2.00 -6.25
N ARG A 297 17.97 3.32 -6.42
CA ARG A 297 17.33 4.37 -5.61
C ARG A 297 15.81 4.30 -5.60
N PHE A 298 15.17 3.77 -6.65
CA PHE A 298 13.71 3.62 -6.71
C PHE A 298 13.21 2.58 -5.70
N LEU A 299 13.98 1.51 -5.46
CA LEU A 299 13.72 0.58 -4.37
C LEU A 299 14.00 1.24 -3.01
N MET A 300 15.19 1.81 -2.84
CA MET A 300 15.62 2.39 -1.55
C MET A 300 14.66 3.47 -1.02
N ALA A 301 14.10 4.29 -1.90
CA ALA A 301 13.13 5.33 -1.52
C ALA A 301 11.78 4.78 -1.03
N LYS A 302 11.50 3.49 -1.22
CA LYS A 302 10.26 2.82 -0.77
C LYS A 302 10.45 2.02 0.50
N LEU A 303 11.69 1.65 0.84
CA LEU A 303 11.98 0.84 2.02
C LEU A 303 11.76 1.62 3.32
N ASN A 304 11.30 0.92 4.34
CA ASN A 304 11.30 1.40 5.71
C ASN A 304 12.75 1.47 6.25
N PRO A 305 13.21 2.63 6.77
CA PRO A 305 14.56 2.78 7.33
C PRO A 305 14.63 2.21 8.76
N SER A 306 14.58 0.89 8.90
CA SER A 306 14.67 0.24 10.23
C SER A 306 16.07 0.35 10.83
N THR A 307 17.11 0.42 10.00
CA THR A 307 18.48 0.73 10.40
C THR A 307 18.76 2.22 10.18
N SER A 308 18.78 3.01 11.26
CA SER A 308 19.11 4.43 11.13
C SER A 308 20.63 4.61 11.00
N TYR A 309 21.06 5.19 9.88
CA TYR A 309 22.46 5.51 9.61
C TYR A 309 23.08 6.41 10.69
N ALA A 310 22.27 7.26 11.35
CA ALA A 310 22.70 8.19 12.39
C ALA A 310 23.02 7.50 13.73
N THR A 311 22.40 6.35 13.99
CA THR A 311 22.61 5.58 15.24
C THR A 311 23.55 4.39 15.07
N ASN A 312 23.91 4.06 13.82
CA ASN A 312 24.76 2.92 13.53
C ASN A 312 26.24 3.27 13.81
N VAL A 313 26.76 2.79 14.95
CA VAL A 313 28.15 3.02 15.39
C VAL A 313 29.17 2.54 14.34
N ASN A 314 28.80 1.56 13.51
CA ASN A 314 29.67 1.01 12.46
C ASN A 314 29.90 1.98 11.29
N HIS A 315 29.01 2.95 11.07
CA HIS A 315 29.22 4.01 10.07
C HIS A 315 30.32 4.99 10.50
N PHE A 316 30.53 5.20 11.79
CA PHE A 316 31.61 6.06 12.33
C PHE A 316 33.01 5.48 12.05
N TYR A 317 33.11 4.18 11.84
CA TYR A 317 34.36 3.46 11.56
C TYR A 317 34.49 2.97 10.11
N GLY A 318 33.61 3.41 9.20
CA GLY A 318 33.67 3.03 7.78
C GLY A 318 33.39 1.54 7.51
N THR A 319 32.72 0.85 8.44
CA THR A 319 32.38 -0.59 8.38
C THR A 319 30.87 -0.84 8.40
N GLY A 320 30.06 0.20 8.17
CA GLY A 320 28.60 0.09 8.04
C GLY A 320 28.21 -0.73 6.81
N ASP A 321 27.18 -1.56 6.97
CA ASP A 321 26.60 -2.33 5.87
C ASP A 321 26.01 -1.38 4.81
N ARG A 322 26.19 -1.68 3.52
CA ARG A 322 25.77 -0.80 2.39
C ARG A 322 24.26 -0.73 2.20
N ASN A 323 23.51 -1.44 3.04
CA ASN A 323 22.06 -1.59 2.99
C ASN A 323 21.31 -0.53 3.82
N ASP A 324 22.01 0.37 4.53
CA ASP A 324 21.39 1.44 5.29
C ASP A 324 20.71 2.47 4.38
N VAL A 325 19.44 2.77 4.66
CA VAL A 325 18.66 3.78 3.92
C VAL A 325 19.00 5.16 4.48
N PHE A 326 19.67 5.98 3.67
CA PHE A 326 20.05 7.33 4.04
C PHE A 326 18.85 8.30 3.99
N THR A 327 18.08 8.38 5.07
CA THR A 327 16.94 9.29 5.22
C THR A 327 16.74 9.74 6.67
N ASP A 328 16.26 10.97 6.86
CA ASP A 328 15.77 11.49 8.14
C ASP A 328 14.32 11.07 8.44
N ASP A 329 13.70 10.28 7.55
CA ASP A 329 12.34 9.83 7.74
C ASP A 329 12.18 8.90 8.95
N VAL A 330 11.04 9.04 9.64
CA VAL A 330 10.68 8.22 10.79
C VAL A 330 10.41 6.77 10.35
N SER A 331 11.02 5.79 11.02
CA SER A 331 10.76 4.37 10.79
C SER A 331 9.36 3.96 11.26
N LEU A 332 8.81 2.87 10.70
CA LEU A 332 7.51 2.33 11.12
C LEU A 332 7.48 2.06 12.62
N GLN A 333 8.55 1.48 13.18
CA GLN A 333 8.64 1.22 14.62
C GLN A 333 8.54 2.50 15.45
N SER A 334 9.33 3.53 15.09
CA SER A 334 9.31 4.81 15.81
C SER A 334 7.95 5.52 15.69
N TYR A 335 7.29 5.40 14.54
CA TYR A 335 5.94 5.91 14.32
C TYR A 335 4.93 5.21 15.23
N MET A 336 4.97 3.88 15.29
CA MET A 336 4.08 3.08 16.13
C MET A 336 4.32 3.37 17.62
N ASP A 337 5.57 3.44 18.07
CA ASP A 337 5.91 3.81 19.45
C ASP A 337 5.34 5.18 19.82
N HIS A 338 5.41 6.16 18.89
CA HIS A 338 4.85 7.48 19.11
C HIS A 338 3.33 7.43 19.27
N ILE A 339 2.62 6.75 18.35
CA ILE A 339 1.16 6.60 18.41
C ILE A 339 0.74 5.92 19.71
N GLN A 340 1.40 4.82 20.08
CA GLN A 340 1.11 4.08 21.32
C GLN A 340 1.33 4.94 22.56
N ARG A 341 2.41 5.74 22.62
CA ARG A 341 2.65 6.68 23.73
C ARG A 341 1.56 7.73 23.83
N VAL A 342 1.16 8.33 22.70
CA VAL A 342 0.07 9.33 22.70
C VAL A 342 -1.23 8.71 23.18
N VAL A 343 -1.62 7.55 22.65
CA VAL A 343 -2.88 6.86 23.01
C VAL A 343 -2.89 6.44 24.48
N THR A 344 -1.83 5.79 24.97
CA THR A 344 -1.74 5.34 26.37
C THR A 344 -1.60 6.48 27.37
N SER A 345 -1.18 7.67 26.93
CA SER A 345 -1.10 8.88 27.77
C SER A 345 -2.42 9.65 27.88
N LYS A 346 -3.39 9.43 26.97
CA LYS A 346 -4.73 10.04 27.09
C LYS A 346 -5.42 9.44 28.33
N LYS A 347 -5.90 10.35 29.19
CA LYS A 347 -6.63 10.01 30.43
C LYS A 347 -8.05 9.53 30.13
#